data_AF-A0A259K7B2-F1
#
_entry.id   AF-A0A259K7B2-F1
#
_cell.length_a   1.000
_cell.length_b   1.000
_cell.length_c   1.000
_cell.angle_alpha   90.00
_cell.angle_beta   90.00
_cell.angle_gamma   90.00
#
_symmetry.space_group_name_H-M   'P 1'
#
loop_
_entity.id
_entity.type
_entity.pdbx_description
1 polymer ?
#
loop_
_entity_poly.entity_id
_entity_poly.type
_entity_poly.pdbx_seq_one_letter_code
_entity_poly.pdbx_strand_id
1 'polypeptide(L)' 'WFWNLQLGGVIASALVVNMLAAGLFGILVPLGIHKLKLDPAVASGVFVTMVTDSVGFFAFLGLASLWFGGT' A
#
# COMPACT_ATOMS: atom_id res chain seq x y z
N TRP A 1 -10.20 -22.21 1.49
CA TRP A 1 -9.61 -20.86 1.54
C TRP A 1 -10.56 -19.85 2.19
N PHE A 2 -11.81 -19.71 1.74
CA PHE A 2 -12.78 -18.80 2.38
C PHE A 2 -13.15 -19.11 3.84
N TRP A 3 -13.02 -20.37 4.26
CA TRP A 3 -13.29 -20.79 5.65
C TRP A 3 -12.08 -20.65 6.58
N ASN A 4 -10.96 -20.09 6.09
CA ASN A 4 -9.77 -19.91 6.90
C ASN A 4 -9.79 -18.51 7.54
N LEU A 5 -10.23 -18.45 8.80
CA LEU A 5 -10.29 -17.21 9.59
C LEU A 5 -8.92 -16.52 9.74
N GLN A 6 -7.82 -17.27 9.80
CA GLN A 6 -6.48 -16.68 9.85
C GLN A 6 -6.16 -15.93 8.55
N LEU A 7 -6.44 -16.54 7.40
CA LEU A 7 -6.21 -15.90 6.11
C LEU A 7 -7.07 -14.64 5.95
N GLY A 8 -8.33 -14.70 6.39
CA GLY A 8 -9.23 -13.55 6.41
C GLY A 8 -8.72 -12.41 7.29
N GLY A 9 -8.19 -12.72 8.48
CA GLY A 9 -7.59 -11.73 9.39
C GLY A 9 -6.33 -11.06 8.82
N VAL A 10 -5.48 -11.83 8.14
CA VAL A 10 -4.29 -11.30 7.45
C VAL A 10 -4.69 -10.36 6.31
N ILE A 11 -5.69 -10.73 5.50
CA ILE A 11 -6.18 -9.87 4.41
C ILE A 11 -6.81 -8.58 4.96
N ALA A 12 -7.63 -8.68 6.00
CA ALA A 12 -8.28 -7.52 6.61
C ALA A 12 -7.25 -6.54 7.20
N SER A 13 -6.26 -7.04 7.96
CA SER A 13 -5.18 -6.22 8.49
C SER A 13 -4.32 -5.59 7.39
N ALA A 14 -4.01 -6.34 6.32
CA ALA A 14 -3.28 -5.82 5.17
C ALA A 14 -4.03 -4.70 4.45
N LEU A 15 -5.35 -4.82 4.29
CA LEU A 15 -6.17 -3.77 3.69
C LEU A 15 -6.22 -2.50 4.53
N VAL A 16 -6.27 -2.61 5.86
CA VAL A 16 -6.21 -1.45 6.75
C VAL A 16 -4.86 -0.72 6.61
N VAL A 17 -3.75 -1.45 6.62
CA VAL A 17 -2.41 -0.88 6.40
C VAL A 17 -2.32 -0.24 5.02
N ASN A 18 -2.84 -0.90 3.98
CA ASN A 18 -2.84 -0.38 2.63
C ASN A 18 -3.65 0.92 2.50
N MET A 19 -4.82 1.01 3.15
CA MET A 19 -5.64 2.22 3.15
C MET A 19 -4.95 3.40 3.86
N LEU A 20 -4.27 3.14 4.98
CA LEU A 20 -3.48 4.17 5.68
C LEU A 20 -2.33 4.68 4.81
N ALA A 21 -1.60 3.76 4.19
CA ALA A 21 -0.54 4.10 3.25
C ALA A 21 -1.08 4.87 2.04
N ALA A 22 -2.18 4.42 1.42
CA ALA A 22 -2.81 5.09 0.29
C ALA A 22 -3.20 6.54 0.61
N GLY A 23 -3.77 6.79 1.79
CA GLY A 23 -4.09 8.16 2.23
C GLY A 23 -2.84 9.02 2.44
N LEU A 24 -1.79 8.45 3.01
CA LEU A 24 -0.52 9.15 3.25
C LEU A 24 0.21 9.49 1.93
N PHE A 25 0.38 8.48 1.06
CA PHE A 25 1.06 8.62 -0.23
C PHE A 25 0.24 9.41 -1.25
N GLY A 26 -1.09 9.38 -1.15
CA GLY A 26 -1.97 10.22 -1.96
C GLY A 26 -1.72 11.72 -1.78
N ILE A 27 -1.14 12.13 -0.65
CA ILE A 27 -0.75 13.52 -0.36
C ILE A 27 0.76 13.72 -0.53
N LEU A 28 1.58 12.80 -0.01
CA LEU A 28 3.05 12.92 -0.05
C LEU A 28 3.63 12.87 -1.46
N VAL A 29 3.10 12.02 -2.35
CA VAL A 29 3.60 11.87 -3.73
C VAL A 29 3.41 13.16 -4.53
N PRO A 30 2.21 13.75 -4.64
CA PRO A 30 2.04 15.02 -5.34
C PRO A 30 2.82 16.18 -4.70
N LEU A 31 2.93 16.23 -3.37
CA LEU A 31 3.78 17.20 -2.68
C LEU A 31 5.28 17.05 -3.02
N GLY A 32 5.77 15.80 -3.09
CA GLY A 32 7.16 15.51 -3.46
C GLY A 32 7.46 15.91 -4.90
N ILE A 33 6.57 15.59 -5.84
CA ILE A 33 6.67 15.98 -7.25
C ILE A 33 6.66 17.51 -7.39
N HIS A 34 5.79 18.20 -6.65
CA HIS A 34 5.75 19.66 -6.61
C HIS A 34 7.06 20.27 -6.08
N LYS A 35 7.66 19.69 -5.03
CA LYS A 35 8.97 20.11 -4.51
C LYS A 35 10.11 19.94 -5.51
N LEU A 36 10.02 18.94 -6.39
CA LEU A 36 10.99 18.68 -7.44
C LEU A 36 10.78 19.55 -8.71
N LYS A 37 9.80 20.47 -8.69
CA LYS A 37 9.40 21.30 -9.84
C LYS A 37 8.97 20.50 -11.08
N LEU A 38 8.61 19.24 -10.88
CA LEU A 38 8.04 18.38 -11.92
C LEU A 38 6.54 18.65 -11.99
N ASP A 39 5.97 18.54 -13.19
CA ASP A 39 4.55 18.83 -13.41
C ASP A 39 3.67 17.76 -12.74
N PRO A 40 2.95 18.09 -11.65
CA PRO A 40 2.17 17.11 -10.91
C PRO A 40 0.98 16.59 -11.73
N ALA A 41 0.48 17.33 -12.71
CA ALA A 41 -0.70 16.92 -13.47
C ALA A 41 -0.46 15.65 -14.31
N VAL A 42 0.76 15.49 -14.85
CA VAL A 42 1.10 14.35 -15.73
C VAL A 42 1.66 13.18 -14.92
N ALA A 43 2.42 13.46 -13.86
CA ALA A 43 3.12 12.44 -13.09
C ALA A 43 2.33 11.92 -11.88
N SER A 44 1.50 12.73 -11.23
CA SER A 44 0.93 12.36 -9.92
C SER A 44 0.08 11.10 -9.96
N GLY A 45 -0.78 10.92 -10.96
CA GLY A 45 -1.69 9.77 -11.03
C GLY A 45 -0.96 8.43 -11.12
N VAL A 46 -0.02 8.31 -12.07
CA VAL A 46 0.76 7.07 -12.28
C VAL A 46 1.72 6.81 -11.13
N PHE A 47 2.35 7.85 -10.57
CA PHE A 47 3.24 7.68 -9.42
C PHE A 47 2.46 7.26 -8.16
N VAL A 48 1.29 7.86 -7.90
CA VAL A 48 0.45 7.48 -6.75
C VAL A 48 -0.01 6.03 -6.88
N THR A 49 -0.48 5.61 -8.06
CA THR A 49 -0.90 4.22 -8.27
C THR A 49 0.27 3.24 -8.15
N MET A 50 1.45 3.57 -8.69
CA MET A 50 2.64 2.72 -8.55
C MET A 50 3.08 2.57 -7.08
N VAL A 51 3.08 3.67 -6.32
CA VAL A 51 3.46 3.65 -4.90
C VAL A 51 2.43 2.88 -4.09
N THR A 52 1.13 3.11 -4.30
CA THR A 52 0.09 2.39 -3.55
C THR A 52 0.02 0.91 -3.93
N ASP A 53 0.31 0.53 -5.18
CA ASP A 53 0.43 -0.88 -5.59
C ASP A 53 1.61 -1.55 -4.88
N SER A 54 2.77 -0.91 -4.90
CA SER A 54 3.98 -1.45 -4.26
C SER A 54 3.77 -1.61 -2.76
N VAL A 55 3.26 -0.57 -2.08
CA VAL A 55 3.00 -0.62 -0.64
C VAL A 55 1.92 -1.63 -0.29
N GLY A 56 0.83 -1.71 -1.06
CA GLY A 56 -0.21 -2.71 -0.84
C GLY A 56 0.29 -4.13 -0.98
N PHE A 57 1.13 -4.39 -1.99
CA PHE A 57 1.76 -5.69 -2.20
C PHE A 57 2.71 -6.06 -1.05
N PHE A 58 3.61 -5.15 -0.65
CA PHE A 58 4.54 -5.38 0.45
C PHE A 58 3.83 -5.49 1.81
N ALA A 59 2.77 -4.72 2.04
CA ALA A 59 1.97 -4.82 3.27
C ALA A 59 1.30 -6.19 3.38
N PHE A 60 0.70 -6.67 2.29
CA PHE A 60 0.08 -7.98 2.25
C PHE A 60 1.11 -9.11 2.44
N LEU A 61 2.19 -9.12 1.66
CA LEU A 61 3.23 -10.15 1.76
C LEU A 61 3.98 -10.11 3.09
N GLY A 62 4.28 -8.92 3.60
CA GLY A 62 4.94 -8.74 4.89
C GLY A 62 4.09 -9.27 6.04
N LEU A 63 2.80 -8.91 6.07
CA LEU A 63 1.86 -9.43 7.08
C LEU A 63 1.65 -10.94 6.94
N ALA A 64 1.51 -11.45 5.73
CA ALA A 64 1.40 -12.89 5.50
C ALA A 64 2.66 -13.64 5.94
N SER A 65 3.85 -13.12 5.63
CA SER A 65 5.12 -13.72 6.04
C SER A 65 5.35 -13.65 7.54
N LEU A 66 4.95 -12.57 8.22
CA LEU A 66 5.04 -12.48 9.68
C LEU A 66 4.05 -13.42 10.38
N TRP A 67 2.85 -13.58 9.81
CA TRP A 67 1.80 -14.42 10.38
C TRP A 67 2.06 -15.92 10.17
N PHE A 68 2.53 -16.31 8.98
CA PHE A 68 2.72 -17.72 8.60
C PHE A 68 4.18 -18.17 8.55
N GLY A 69 5.16 -17.26 8.55
CA GLY A 69 6.59 -17.60 8.47
C GLY A 69 7.23 -17.96 9.81
N GLY A 70 6.53 -17.74 10.93
CA GLY A 70 6.96 -18.14 12.27
C GLY A 70 6.34 -19.44 12.79
N THR A 71 5.52 -20.12 11.99
CA THR A 71 4.91 -21.44 12.25
C THR A 71 5.53 -22.48 11.35
#